data_AF-A0A4Q5QYV6-F1
#
_entry.id   AF-A0A4Q5QYV6-F1
#
_cell.length_a   1.000
_cell.length_b   1.000
_cell.length_c   1.000
_cell.angle_alpha   90.00
_cell.angle_beta   90.00
_cell.angle_gamma   90.00
#
_symmetry.space_group_name_H-M   'P 1'
#
loop_
_entity.id
_entity.type
_entity.pdbx_description
1 polymer ?
#
loop_
_entity_poly.entity_id
_entity_poly.type
_entity_poly.pdbx_seq_one_letter_code
_entity_poly.pdbx_strand_id
1 'polypeptide(L)'
;MHPLWERLKKINLIKKLIYVLVGSVSYPGLNLINKLEITGTEHFEKLPPENVLFVSNHQTYFADVICFLHIFGAVKWGKRNKLGVPYYLLNPFTRVFFVAAEETMKSSWITRIFAMAGALKVKRTWNPEAKVQRKGLD
;
A
#
# COMPACT_ATOMS: atom_id res chain seq x y z
N MET A 1 -13.09 19.68 -12.80
CA MET A 1 -13.69 19.04 -11.60
C MET A 1 -14.49 17.83 -12.08
N HIS A 2 -14.07 16.60 -11.77
CA HIS A 2 -14.78 15.40 -12.24
C HIS A 2 -16.17 15.28 -11.59
N PRO A 3 -17.22 14.91 -12.33
CA PRO A 3 -18.56 14.68 -11.79
C PRO A 3 -18.56 13.70 -10.62
N LEU A 4 -19.44 13.91 -9.63
CA LEU A 4 -19.61 13.00 -8.48
C LEU A 4 -19.87 11.55 -8.90
N TRP A 5 -20.52 11.35 -10.04
CA TRP A 5 -20.81 10.03 -10.61
C TRP A 5 -19.56 9.27 -11.06
N GLU A 6 -18.56 9.97 -11.59
CA GLU A 6 -17.27 9.37 -11.95
C GLU A 6 -16.47 8.94 -10.72
N ARG A 7 -16.60 9.70 -9.61
CA ARG A 7 -15.98 9.33 -8.34
C ARG A 7 -16.60 8.06 -7.76
N LEU A 8 -17.92 7.90 -7.88
CA LEU A 8 -18.65 6.71 -7.43
C LEU A 8 -18.27 5.46 -8.24
N LYS A 9 -18.17 5.58 -9.57
CA LYS A 9 -17.72 4.47 -10.44
C LYS A 9 -16.28 4.00 -10.15
N LYS A 10 -15.43 4.88 -9.61
CA LYS A 10 -14.02 4.56 -9.26
C LYS A 10 -13.85 4.00 -7.84
N ILE A 11 -14.94 3.75 -7.09
CA ILE A 11 -14.86 3.18 -5.74
C ILE A 11 -14.58 1.68 -5.83
N ASN A 12 -13.33 1.30 -5.58
CA ASN A 12 -12.96 -0.09 -5.39
C ASN A 12 -13.39 -0.58 -3.99
N LEU A 13 -14.63 -1.05 -3.88
CA LEU A 13 -15.22 -1.62 -2.65
C LEU A 13 -14.35 -2.75 -2.08
N ILE A 14 -13.85 -3.63 -2.95
CA ILE A 14 -12.96 -4.74 -2.57
C ILE A 14 -11.67 -4.21 -1.93
N LYS A 15 -11.01 -3.22 -2.55
CA LYS A 15 -9.80 -2.61 -1.97
C LYS A 15 -10.10 -1.95 -0.63
N LYS A 16 -11.22 -1.23 -0.50
CA LYS A 16 -11.62 -0.64 0.78
C LYS A 16 -11.78 -1.70 1.86
N LEU A 17 -12.45 -2.80 1.58
CA LEU A 17 -12.64 -3.89 2.53
C LEU A 17 -11.31 -4.51 2.96
N ILE A 18 -10.41 -4.77 2.00
CA ILE A 18 -9.06 -5.27 2.29
C ILE A 18 -8.31 -4.29 3.21
N TYR A 19 -8.38 -2.98 2.96
CA TYR A 19 -7.67 -1.99 3.76
C TYR A 19 -8.25 -1.87 5.17
N VAL A 20 -9.57 -1.96 5.32
CA VAL A 20 -10.24 -1.99 6.63
C VAL A 20 -9.78 -3.22 7.41
N LEU A 21 -9.81 -4.40 6.78
CA LEU A 21 -9.43 -5.66 7.42
C LEU A 21 -7.95 -5.66 7.84
N VAL A 22 -7.05 -5.41 6.88
CA VAL A 22 -5.61 -5.38 7.12
C VAL A 22 -5.28 -4.31 8.16
N GLY A 23 -5.81 -3.09 7.98
CA GLY A 23 -5.57 -1.97 8.89
C GLY A 23 -6.07 -2.23 10.32
N SER A 24 -7.23 -2.88 10.48
CA SER A 24 -7.77 -3.20 11.81
C SER A 24 -6.88 -4.21 12.54
N VAL A 25 -6.37 -5.21 11.82
CA VAL A 25 -5.48 -6.24 12.38
C VAL A 25 -4.09 -5.67 12.69
N SER A 26 -3.54 -4.79 11.84
CA SER A 26 -2.20 -4.25 12.01
C SER A 26 -2.11 -3.07 12.97
N TYR A 27 -3.21 -2.35 13.22
CA TYR A 27 -3.19 -1.14 14.05
C TYR A 27 -2.64 -1.37 15.47
N PRO A 28 -3.04 -2.42 16.22
CA PRO A 28 -2.48 -2.67 17.55
C PRO A 28 -0.97 -2.91 17.51
N GLY A 29 -0.50 -3.68 16.52
CA GLY A 29 0.91 -3.96 16.32
C GLY A 29 1.71 -2.68 16.08
N LEU A 30 1.25 -1.82 15.17
CA LEU A 30 1.97 -0.60 14.81
C LEU A 30 1.92 0.46 15.92
N ASN A 31 0.74 0.78 16.43
CA ASN A 31 0.55 1.98 17.26
C ASN A 31 0.57 1.69 18.77
N LEU A 32 0.22 0.48 19.23
CA LEU A 32 0.17 0.15 20.66
C LEU A 32 1.43 -0.57 21.13
N ILE A 33 1.88 -1.58 20.37
CA ILE A 33 3.04 -2.39 20.73
C ILE A 33 4.33 -1.71 20.29
N ASN A 34 4.47 -1.45 18.99
CA ASN A 34 5.70 -0.87 18.42
C ASN A 34 5.81 0.65 18.58
N LYS A 35 4.73 1.32 19.01
CA LYS A 35 4.66 2.78 19.23
C LYS A 35 5.22 3.58 18.06
N LEU A 36 4.66 3.37 16.86
CA LEU A 36 5.06 4.05 15.64
C LEU A 36 5.15 5.58 15.84
N GLU A 37 6.34 6.12 15.58
CA GLU A 37 6.60 7.55 15.52
C GLU A 37 6.50 8.05 14.08
N ILE A 38 5.82 9.17 13.87
CA ILE A 38 5.61 9.76 12.55
C ILE A 38 6.04 11.22 12.63
N THR A 39 6.92 11.64 11.71
CA THR A 39 7.35 13.03 11.55
C THR A 39 7.21 13.44 10.09
N GLY A 40 7.17 14.74 9.81
CA GLY A 40 7.18 15.25 8.43
C GLY A 40 5.83 15.19 7.69
N THR A 41 4.70 14.97 8.38
CA THR A 41 3.38 14.95 7.71
C THR A 41 2.99 16.30 7.09
N GLU A 42 3.61 17.40 7.52
CA GLU A 42 3.49 18.73 6.94
C GLU A 42 3.90 18.79 5.46
N HIS A 43 4.78 17.90 5.00
CA HIS A 43 5.19 17.84 3.60
C HIS A 43 4.07 17.34 2.68
N PHE A 44 3.06 16.64 3.22
CA PHE A 44 1.93 16.14 2.44
C PHE A 44 1.03 17.25 1.92
N GLU A 45 0.94 18.38 2.62
CA GLU A 45 0.08 19.50 2.23
C GLU A 45 0.51 20.15 0.90
N LYS A 46 1.80 20.02 0.55
CA LYS A 46 2.38 20.58 -0.68
C LYS A 46 2.45 19.59 -1.84
N LEU A 47 2.02 18.35 -1.64
CA LEU A 47 2.10 17.32 -2.68
C LEU A 47 1.02 17.53 -3.75
N PRO A 48 1.33 17.25 -5.03
CA PRO A 48 0.32 17.25 -6.08
C PRO A 48 -0.73 16.14 -5.83
N PRO A 49 -1.96 16.30 -6.33
CA PRO A 49 -3.07 15.39 -6.05
C PRO A 49 -2.91 13.98 -6.67
N GLU A 50 -1.97 13.81 -7.60
CA GLU A 50 -1.70 12.57 -8.34
C GLU A 50 -0.23 12.50 -8.80
N ASN A 51 0.19 11.32 -9.25
CA ASN A 51 1.55 11.04 -9.78
C ASN A 51 2.69 11.32 -8.79
N VAL A 52 2.45 11.05 -7.50
CA VAL A 52 3.48 11.10 -6.46
C VAL A 52 4.09 9.72 -6.28
N LEU A 53 5.41 9.63 -6.44
CA LEU A 53 6.18 8.43 -6.12
C LEU A 53 6.84 8.59 -4.76
N PHE A 54 6.45 7.74 -3.80
CA PHE A 54 7.13 7.63 -2.52
C PHE A 54 8.25 6.60 -2.64
N VAL A 55 9.48 7.02 -2.32
CA VAL A 55 10.65 6.14 -2.26
C VAL A 55 10.99 5.91 -0.80
N SER A 56 10.88 4.66 -0.35
CA SER A 56 11.22 4.26 1.00
C SER A 56 12.27 3.16 0.99
N ASN A 57 12.99 3.02 2.11
CA ASN A 57 13.73 1.80 2.37
C ASN A 57 12.76 0.60 2.46
N HIS A 58 13.26 -0.61 2.21
CA HIS A 58 12.46 -1.83 2.25
C HIS A 58 13.06 -2.84 3.23
N GLN A 59 12.59 -2.79 4.48
CA GLN A 59 13.10 -3.65 5.55
C GLN A 59 12.15 -4.79 5.85
N THR A 60 10.85 -4.51 5.95
CA THR A 60 9.84 -5.55 6.18
C THR A 60 8.78 -5.47 5.10
N TYR A 61 8.88 -6.39 4.13
CA TYR A 61 8.13 -6.39 2.87
C TYR A 61 6.65 -5.96 2.98
N PHE A 62 5.93 -6.48 3.96
CA PHE A 62 4.52 -6.17 4.16
C PHE A 62 4.29 -5.03 5.16
N ALA A 63 5.05 -4.97 6.25
CA ALA A 63 4.81 -3.99 7.31
C ALA A 63 5.06 -2.56 6.82
N ASP A 64 6.05 -2.35 5.95
CA ASP A 64 6.34 -1.03 5.37
C ASP A 64 5.12 -0.52 4.57
N VAL A 65 4.57 -1.37 3.70
CA VAL A 65 3.38 -1.06 2.89
C VAL A 65 2.17 -0.77 3.79
N ILE A 66 1.91 -1.63 4.78
CA ILE A 66 0.80 -1.46 5.72
C ILE A 66 0.95 -0.16 6.52
N CYS A 67 2.16 0.17 6.97
CA CYS A 67 2.46 1.41 7.67
C CYS A 67 2.11 2.62 6.79
N PHE A 68 2.52 2.63 5.52
CA PHE A 68 2.14 3.70 4.59
C PHE A 68 0.62 3.80 4.40
N LEU A 69 -0.11 2.67 4.32
CA LEU A 69 -1.58 2.71 4.24
C LEU A 69 -2.20 3.39 5.47
N HIS A 70 -1.67 3.13 6.66
CA HIS A 70 -2.09 3.80 7.88
C HIS A 70 -1.76 5.29 7.87
N ILE A 71 -0.53 5.67 7.49
CA ILE A 71 -0.10 7.07 7.44
C ILE A 71 -0.93 7.86 6.43
N PHE A 72 -1.08 7.36 5.20
CA PHE A 72 -1.87 8.04 4.17
C PHE A 72 -3.35 8.12 4.54
N GLY A 73 -3.89 7.08 5.16
CA GLY A 73 -5.24 7.10 5.74
C GLY A 73 -5.37 8.18 6.82
N ALA A 74 -4.46 8.22 7.78
CA ALA A 74 -4.44 9.19 8.86
C ALA A 74 -4.35 10.63 8.32
N VAL A 75 -3.43 10.91 7.39
CA VAL A 75 -3.25 12.23 6.78
C VAL A 75 -4.49 12.66 5.99
N LYS A 76 -5.11 11.75 5.20
CA LYS A 76 -6.38 12.03 4.51
C LYS A 76 -7.48 12.50 5.46
N TRP A 77 -7.47 12.00 6.70
CA TRP A 77 -8.42 12.34 7.74
C TRP A 77 -7.94 13.51 8.64
N GLY A 78 -6.93 14.27 8.22
CA GLY A 78 -6.47 15.48 8.89
C GLY A 78 -5.54 15.24 10.08
N LYS A 79 -5.01 14.03 10.24
CA LYS A 79 -4.05 13.74 11.33
C LYS A 79 -2.65 14.20 10.97
N ARG A 80 -1.95 14.74 11.97
CA ARG A 80 -0.57 15.22 11.86
C ARG A 80 0.34 14.46 12.80
N ASN A 81 1.42 13.89 12.28
CA ASN A 81 2.52 13.24 13.02
C ASN A 81 2.08 12.16 14.03
N LYS A 82 0.89 11.57 13.84
CA LYS A 82 0.38 10.46 14.66
C LYS A 82 -0.73 9.69 13.96
N LEU A 83 -0.84 8.40 14.25
CA LEU A 83 -2.01 7.61 13.81
C LEU A 83 -3.23 7.89 14.69
N GLY A 84 -3.08 7.92 16.02
CA GLY A 84 -4.19 8.08 16.97
C GLY A 84 -5.36 7.09 16.73
N VAL A 85 -6.55 7.39 17.26
CA VAL A 85 -7.74 6.51 17.16
C VAL A 85 -8.04 6.11 15.70
N PRO A 86 -8.18 4.81 15.34
CA PRO A 86 -8.14 4.35 13.95
C PRO A 86 -9.41 4.60 13.12
N TYR A 87 -10.19 5.66 13.40
CA TYR A 87 -11.39 6.01 12.62
C TYR A 87 -11.11 6.29 11.14
N TYR A 88 -9.86 6.60 10.79
CA TYR A 88 -9.44 6.78 9.40
C TYR A 88 -9.58 5.50 8.55
N LEU A 89 -9.68 4.33 9.19
CA LEU A 89 -9.95 3.06 8.53
C LEU A 89 -11.37 3.00 7.94
N LEU A 90 -12.34 3.79 8.44
CA LEU A 90 -13.72 3.78 7.92
C LEU A 90 -13.82 4.25 6.46
N ASN A 91 -12.90 5.11 6.02
CA ASN A 91 -12.80 5.52 4.62
C ASN A 91 -11.31 5.61 4.23
N PRO A 92 -10.67 4.47 3.93
CA PRO A 92 -9.24 4.43 3.72
C PRO A 92 -8.85 5.14 2.41
N PHE A 93 -7.58 5.52 2.28
CA PHE A 93 -7.04 6.08 1.04
C PHE A 93 -6.64 4.95 0.09
N THR A 94 -7.49 4.59 -0.88
CA THR A 94 -7.30 3.42 -1.75
C THR A 94 -6.57 3.68 -3.07
N ARG A 95 -6.13 4.93 -3.30
CA ARG A 95 -5.35 5.33 -4.49
C ARG A 95 -3.85 5.17 -4.23
N VAL A 96 -3.48 4.08 -3.59
CA VAL A 96 -2.09 3.72 -3.28
C VAL A 96 -1.73 2.51 -4.12
N PHE A 97 -0.57 2.60 -4.75
CA PHE A 97 0.02 1.51 -5.49
C PHE A 97 1.42 1.28 -4.96
N PHE A 98 1.83 0.03 -4.85
CA PHE A 98 3.16 -0.33 -4.38
C PHE A 98 3.78 -1.33 -5.33
N VAL A 99 5.08 -1.20 -5.56
CA VAL A 99 5.82 -2.07 -6.46
C VAL A 99 6.18 -3.35 -5.71
N ALA A 100 5.91 -4.51 -6.32
CA ALA A 100 6.21 -5.81 -5.72
C ALA A 100 6.66 -6.82 -6.78
N ALA A 101 7.54 -7.75 -6.40
CA ALA A 101 7.97 -8.83 -7.30
C ALA A 101 6.80 -9.78 -7.61
N GLU A 102 6.64 -10.12 -8.88
CA GLU A 102 5.53 -10.98 -9.32
C GLU A 102 5.55 -12.36 -8.63
N GLU A 103 6.75 -12.93 -8.45
CA GLU A 103 6.96 -14.23 -7.82
C GLU A 103 6.50 -14.21 -6.36
N THR A 104 6.88 -13.16 -5.62
CA THR A 104 6.49 -12.97 -4.22
C THR A 104 4.97 -12.84 -4.09
N MET A 105 4.32 -12.12 -5.00
CA MET A 105 2.87 -11.88 -4.96
C MET A 105 2.02 -13.08 -5.35
N LYS A 106 2.63 -14.12 -5.93
CA LYS A 106 1.96 -15.39 -6.27
C LYS A 106 2.15 -16.48 -5.21
N SER A 107 3.11 -16.30 -4.31
CA SER A 107 3.62 -17.33 -3.41
C SER A 107 2.61 -17.79 -2.35
N SER A 108 1.80 -16.88 -1.79
CA SER A 108 0.84 -17.20 -0.73
C SER A 108 -0.52 -16.53 -0.93
N TRP A 109 -1.57 -17.08 -0.32
CA TRP A 109 -2.91 -16.51 -0.33
C TRP A 109 -2.94 -15.07 0.20
N ILE A 110 -2.17 -14.77 1.25
CA ILE A 110 -2.02 -13.42 1.83
C ILE A 110 -1.41 -12.48 0.78
N THR A 111 -0.35 -12.92 0.11
CA THR A 111 0.33 -12.11 -0.92
C THR A 111 -0.58 -11.80 -2.12
N ARG A 112 -1.52 -12.70 -2.42
CA ARG A 112 -2.56 -12.46 -3.45
C ARG A 112 -3.61 -11.44 -3.00
N ILE A 113 -3.97 -11.41 -1.72
CA ILE A 113 -4.83 -10.36 -1.14
C ILE A 113 -4.14 -8.99 -1.26
N PHE A 114 -2.85 -8.91 -0.91
CA PHE A 114 -2.05 -7.71 -1.13
C PHE A 114 -1.95 -7.34 -2.61
N ALA A 115 -1.88 -8.31 -3.52
CA ALA A 115 -1.89 -8.05 -4.96
C ALA A 115 -3.16 -7.30 -5.39
N MET A 116 -4.32 -7.75 -4.90
CA MET A 116 -5.60 -7.08 -5.13
C MET A 116 -5.68 -5.69 -4.48
N ALA A 117 -4.95 -5.47 -3.38
CA ALA A 117 -4.92 -4.21 -2.64
C ALA A 117 -4.27 -3.05 -3.42
N GLY A 118 -3.42 -3.34 -4.42
CA GLY A 118 -2.79 -2.29 -5.24
C GLY A 118 -1.37 -2.61 -5.71
N ALA A 119 -0.97 -3.87 -5.80
CA ALA A 119 0.40 -4.20 -6.18
C ALA A 119 0.64 -4.03 -7.68
N LEU A 120 1.67 -3.26 -8.01
CA LEU A 120 2.28 -3.21 -9.34
C LEU A 120 3.33 -4.31 -9.42
N LYS A 121 3.00 -5.39 -10.13
CA LYS A 121 3.85 -6.58 -10.22
C LYS A 121 4.97 -6.34 -11.23
N VAL A 122 6.21 -6.53 -10.80
CA VAL A 122 7.40 -6.45 -11.65
C VAL A 122 8.04 -7.83 -11.73
N LYS A 123 8.40 -8.27 -12.94
CA LYS A 123 9.15 -9.51 -13.17
C LYS A 123 10.63 -9.26 -12.90
N ARG A 124 11.28 -10.19 -12.19
CA ARG A 124 12.73 -10.12 -12.02
C ARG A 124 13.43 -10.48 -13.33
N THR A 125 14.43 -9.70 -13.72
CA THR A 125 15.25 -9.98 -14.92
C THR A 125 16.13 -11.22 -14.73
N TRP A 126 16.46 -11.55 -13.48
CA TRP A 126 17.25 -12.73 -13.10
C TRP A 126 16.46 -13.57 -12.09
N ASN A 127 16.27 -14.85 -12.39
CA ASN A 127 15.66 -15.81 -11.49
C ASN A 127 16.51 -17.11 -11.49
N PRO A 128 17.24 -17.40 -10.40
CA PRO A 128 18.09 -18.58 -10.32
C PRO A 128 17.30 -19.91 -10.29
N GLU A 129 16.00 -19.86 -9.96
CA GLU A 129 15.11 -21.03 -10.03
C GLU A 129 14.38 -21.15 -11.36
N ALA A 130 14.52 -20.17 -12.26
CA ALA A 130 13.89 -20.25 -13.56
C ALA A 130 14.66 -21.25 -14.45
N LYS A 131 13.99 -22.34 -14.81
CA LYS A 131 14.42 -23.25 -15.90
C LYS A 131 14.29 -22.56 -17.26
N VAL A 132 14.98 -21.45 -17.47
CA VAL A 132 15.06 -20.83 -18.80
C VAL A 132 16.16 -21.58 -19.55
N GLN A 133 15.78 -22.56 -20.37
CA GLN A 133 16.59 -22.90 -21.53
C GLN A 133 16.63 -21.64 -22.38
N ARG A 134 17.75 -20.91 -22.33
CA ARG A 134 18.05 -19.92 -23.36
C ARG A 134 18.14 -20.71 -24.65
N LYS A 135 17.13 -20.62 -25.51
CA LYS A 135 17.31 -20.98 -26.91
C LYS A 135 18.42 -20.06 -27.39
N GLY A 136 19.61 -20.64 -27.57
CA GLY A 136 20.67 -19.98 -28.30
C GLY A 136 20.10 -19.53 -29.64
N LEU A 137 20.59 -18.38 -30.11
CA LEU A 137 20.49 -18.02 -31.51
C LEU A 137 21.33 -19.03 -32.30
N ASP A 138 20.76 -20.21 -32.54
CA ASP A 138 21.13 -21.11 -33.63
C ASP A 138 20.09 -20.95 -34.74
#